data_AF-I3T5K9-F1
#
_entry.id   AF-I3T5K9-F1
#
_cell.length_a   1.000
_cell.length_b   1.000
_cell.length_c   1.000
_cell.angle_alpha   90.00
_cell.angle_beta   90.00
_cell.angle_gamma   90.00
#
_symmetry.space_group_name_H-M   'P 1'
#
loop_
_entity.id
_entity.type
_entity.pdbx_description
1 polymer ?
#
loop_
_entity_poly.entity_id
_entity_poly.type
_entity_poly.pdbx_seq_one_letter_code
_entity_poly.pdbx_strand_id
1 'polypeptide(L)'
;MDSFILFLFFLFFRERLAYIFTKNKDVVNAVGDLSPLLAVSILLNSVQPVLSGVAVGAGWQSTVALVNLGCYYSIGLPVGIVLGNVFHWQVKGIWVGMLFGVAIQTIVLLIICYKTDWDEQVLKARNRVNRWSKVEPDHNKSDN
;
A
#
# COMPACT_ATOMS: atom_id res chain seq x y z
N MET A 1 1.09 -12.70 10.08
CA MET A 1 1.47 -12.57 11.51
C MET A 1 2.80 -11.85 11.66
N ASP A 2 3.68 -11.93 10.66
CA ASP A 2 5.06 -11.45 10.72
C ASP A 2 5.18 -9.93 10.85
N SER A 3 4.33 -9.16 10.15
CA SER A 3 4.35 -7.69 10.22
C SER A 3 3.94 -7.14 11.59
N PHE A 4 3.06 -7.83 12.31
CA PHE A 4 2.67 -7.44 13.68
C PHE A 4 3.78 -7.71 14.70
N ILE A 5 4.51 -8.81 14.51
CA ILE A 5 5.68 -9.15 15.35
C ILE A 5 6.79 -8.13 15.12
N LEU A 6 7.06 -7.76 13.86
CA LEU A 6 8.03 -6.72 13.53
C LEU A 6 7.60 -5.35 14.08
N PHE A 7 6.31 -5.00 13.99
CA PHE A 7 5.76 -3.79 14.61
C PHE A 7 6.04 -3.74 16.12
N LEU A 8 5.67 -4.80 16.85
CA LEU A 8 5.90 -4.91 18.30
C LEU A 8 7.39 -4.89 18.63
N PHE A 9 8.22 -5.57 17.84
CA PHE A 9 9.67 -5.59 18.01
C PHE A 9 10.27 -4.19 17.86
N PHE A 10 9.96 -3.45 16.80
CA PHE A 10 10.46 -2.08 16.62
C PHE A 10 9.95 -1.11 17.68
N LEU A 11 8.71 -1.28 18.17
CA LEU A 11 8.16 -0.46 19.25
C LEU A 11 8.90 -0.70 20.57
N PHE A 12 9.15 -1.97 20.92
CA PHE A 12 9.75 -2.37 22.19
C PHE A 12 11.28 -2.21 22.21
N PHE A 13 11.95 -2.43 21.08
CA PHE A 13 13.42 -2.32 20.94
C PHE A 13 13.89 -0.97 20.37
N ARG A 14 12.99 0.01 20.23
CA ARG A 14 13.27 1.36 19.71
C ARG A 14 14.57 1.99 20.22
N GLU A 15 14.79 1.96 21.53
CA GLU A 15 16.00 2.55 22.14
C GLU A 15 17.26 1.71 21.87
N ARG A 16 17.15 0.38 21.90
CA ARG A 16 18.31 -0.50 21.65
C ARG A 16 18.71 -0.54 20.18
N LEU A 17 17.74 -0.52 19.25
CA LEU A 17 18.00 -0.47 17.81
C LEU A 17 18.74 0.81 17.42
N ALA A 18 18.34 1.94 18.00
CA ALA A 18 19.00 3.21 17.78
C ALA A 18 20.49 3.17 18.19
N TYR A 19 20.80 2.56 19.33
CA TYR A 19 22.18 2.36 19.80
C TYR A 19 23.00 1.34 18.99
N ILE A 20 22.34 0.40 18.29
CA ILE A 20 23.03 -0.58 17.42
C ILE A 20 23.51 0.09 16.13
N PHE A 21 22.73 1.03 15.57
CA PHE A 21 23.10 1.72 14.33
C PHE A 21 24.09 2.87 14.54
N THR A 22 24.12 3.48 15.73
CA THR A 22 25.02 4.61 15.99
C THR A 22 25.25 4.85 17.49
N LYS A 23 26.44 5.32 17.83
CA LYS A 23 26.75 5.83 19.18
C LYS A 23 26.45 7.33 19.33
N ASN A 24 26.04 8.01 18.25
CA ASN A 24 25.77 9.44 18.28
C ASN A 24 24.37 9.73 18.84
N LYS A 25 24.29 10.48 19.94
CA LYS A 25 23.06 10.73 20.70
C LYS A 25 21.98 11.43 19.86
N ASP A 26 22.37 12.30 18.94
CA ASP A 26 21.42 13.02 18.07
C ASP A 26 20.71 12.06 17.11
N VAL A 27 21.45 11.08 16.59
CA VAL A 27 20.89 10.07 15.68
C VAL A 27 20.07 9.04 16.48
N VAL A 28 20.47 8.71 17.71
CA VAL A 28 19.69 7.84 18.59
C VAL A 28 18.32 8.45 18.87
N ASN A 29 18.27 9.74 19.19
CA ASN A 29 17.02 10.44 19.47
C ASN A 29 16.15 10.57 18.21
N ALA A 30 16.78 10.82 17.05
CA ALA A 30 16.08 10.84 15.77
C ALA A 30 15.44 9.48 15.42
N VAL A 31 16.16 8.36 15.62
CA VAL A 31 15.63 7.00 15.40
C VAL A 31 14.53 6.66 16.39
N GLY A 32 14.66 7.12 17.64
CA GLY A 32 13.59 7.07 18.63
C GLY A 32 12.30 7.69 18.10
N ASP A 33 12.34 8.94 17.64
CA ASP A 33 11.16 9.61 17.13
C ASP A 33 10.61 9.01 15.81
N LEU A 34 11.47 8.40 15.00
CA LEU A 34 11.10 7.78 13.72
C LEU A 34 10.53 6.36 13.87
N SER A 35 10.85 5.64 14.95
CA SER A 35 10.36 4.29 15.23
C SER A 35 8.84 4.12 15.16
N PRO A 36 8.00 4.99 15.76
CA PRO A 36 6.55 4.87 15.59
C PRO A 36 6.11 5.04 14.12
N LEU A 37 6.76 5.91 13.36
CA LEU A 37 6.51 6.01 11.91
C LEU A 37 6.92 4.74 11.17
N LEU A 38 8.10 4.20 11.47
CA LEU A 38 8.59 2.94 10.90
C LEU A 38 7.60 1.80 11.16
N ALA A 39 7.08 1.72 12.37
CA ALA A 39 6.12 0.71 12.76
C ALA A 39 4.82 0.83 11.92
N VAL A 40 4.30 2.05 11.76
CA VAL A 40 3.15 2.32 10.87
C VAL A 40 3.47 2.01 9.40
N SER A 41 4.67 2.36 8.91
CA SER A 41 5.15 1.99 7.57
C SER A 41 5.12 0.47 7.34
N ILE A 42 5.57 -0.31 8.32
CA ILE A 42 5.58 -1.78 8.22
C ILE A 42 4.15 -2.33 8.10
N LEU A 43 3.20 -1.78 8.87
CA LEU A 43 1.79 -2.17 8.77
C LEU A 43 1.20 -1.81 7.40
N LEU A 44 1.44 -0.58 6.91
CA LEU A 44 0.97 -0.14 5.58
C LEU A 44 1.60 -0.97 4.44
N ASN A 45 2.89 -1.28 4.54
CA ASN A 45 3.60 -2.13 3.59
C ASN A 45 3.07 -3.57 3.56
N SER A 46 2.40 -4.05 4.62
CA SER A 46 1.72 -5.35 4.57
C SER A 46 0.38 -5.31 3.83
N VAL A 47 -0.27 -4.15 3.79
CA VAL A 47 -1.60 -3.99 3.19
C VAL A 47 -1.51 -3.72 1.69
N GLN A 48 -0.44 -3.03 1.26
CA GLN A 48 -0.18 -2.75 -0.17
C GLN A 48 -0.15 -4.00 -1.06
N PRO A 49 0.55 -5.10 -0.73
CA PRO A 49 0.56 -6.33 -1.54
C PRO A 49 -0.82 -6.98 -1.65
N VAL A 50 -1.59 -6.97 -0.56
CA VAL A 50 -2.95 -7.54 -0.53
C VAL A 50 -3.85 -6.76 -1.49
N LEU A 51 -3.82 -5.43 -1.42
CA LEU A 51 -4.57 -4.55 -2.30
C LEU A 51 -4.15 -4.71 -3.77
N SER A 52 -2.84 -4.80 -4.04
CA SER A 52 -2.33 -5.06 -5.38
C SER A 52 -2.78 -6.42 -5.89
N GLY A 53 -2.80 -7.45 -5.04
CA GLY A 53 -3.29 -8.78 -5.38
C GLY A 53 -4.78 -8.77 -5.75
N VAL A 54 -5.61 -8.07 -4.96
CA VAL A 54 -7.04 -7.90 -5.26
C VAL A 54 -7.25 -7.12 -6.57
N ALA A 55 -6.50 -6.05 -6.78
CA ALA A 55 -6.58 -5.23 -7.99
C ALA A 55 -6.23 -6.02 -9.26
N VAL A 56 -5.17 -6.84 -9.20
CA VAL A 56 -4.75 -7.71 -10.30
C VAL A 56 -5.76 -8.85 -10.52
N GLY A 57 -6.22 -9.49 -9.43
CA GLY A 57 -7.21 -10.57 -9.48
C GLY A 57 -8.55 -10.14 -10.09
N ALA A 58 -9.00 -8.92 -9.77
CA ALA A 58 -10.21 -8.32 -10.33
C ALA A 58 -10.01 -7.67 -11.72
N GLY A 59 -8.76 -7.52 -12.19
CA GLY A 59 -8.42 -6.85 -13.44
C GLY A 59 -8.59 -5.32 -13.41
N TRP A 60 -8.60 -4.72 -12.23
CA TRP A 60 -8.83 -3.28 -12.00
C TRP A 60 -7.57 -2.44 -11.84
N GLN A 61 -6.41 -3.00 -12.19
CA GLN A 61 -5.13 -2.33 -11.97
C GLN A 61 -5.10 -0.88 -12.49
N SER A 62 -5.71 -0.60 -13.64
CA SER A 62 -5.79 0.77 -14.20
C SER A 62 -6.62 1.72 -13.36
N THR A 63 -7.79 1.31 -12.87
CA THR A 63 -8.64 2.13 -12.00
C THR A 63 -7.95 2.42 -10.67
N VAL A 64 -7.28 1.40 -10.12
CA VAL A 64 -6.49 1.53 -8.88
C VAL A 64 -5.32 2.50 -9.05
N ALA A 65 -4.61 2.43 -10.19
CA ALA A 65 -3.51 3.36 -10.49
C ALA A 65 -3.99 4.82 -10.59
N LEU A 66 -5.14 5.07 -11.20
CA LEU A 66 -5.71 6.41 -11.33
C LEU A 66 -6.13 6.98 -9.97
N VAL A 67 -6.80 6.17 -9.14
CA VAL A 67 -7.21 6.56 -7.78
C VAL A 67 -5.99 6.81 -6.89
N ASN A 68 -4.96 5.98 -7.02
CA ASN A 68 -3.69 6.19 -6.33
C ASN A 68 -3.05 7.53 -6.70
N LEU A 69 -2.90 7.80 -8.00
CA LEU A 69 -2.33 9.07 -8.47
C LEU A 69 -3.12 10.28 -7.94
N GLY A 70 -4.45 10.21 -8.02
CA GLY A 70 -5.33 11.26 -7.50
C GLY A 70 -5.16 11.49 -6.00
N CYS A 71 -5.21 10.43 -5.19
CA CYS A 71 -5.09 10.57 -3.74
C CYS A 71 -3.70 11.07 -3.32
N TYR A 72 -2.64 10.54 -3.94
CA TYR A 72 -1.27 10.90 -3.59
C TYR A 72 -0.95 12.35 -3.97
N TYR A 73 -1.39 12.81 -5.14
CA TYR A 73 -1.11 14.17 -5.61
C TYR A 73 -2.09 15.22 -5.08
N SER A 74 -3.39 14.91 -4.98
CA SER A 74 -4.40 15.88 -4.54
C SER A 74 -4.45 16.05 -3.02
N ILE A 75 -4.06 15.04 -2.24
CA ILE A 75 -4.14 15.09 -0.77
C ILE A 75 -2.78 14.82 -0.13
N GLY A 76 -2.08 13.76 -0.53
CA GLY A 76 -0.79 13.39 0.06
C GLY A 76 0.27 14.48 -0.06
N LEU A 77 0.42 15.05 -1.27
CA LEU A 77 1.39 16.10 -1.56
C LEU A 77 1.13 17.41 -0.80
N PRO A 78 -0.09 18.01 -0.82
CA PRO A 78 -0.36 19.21 -0.05
C PRO A 78 -0.28 18.97 1.46
N VAL A 79 -0.74 17.83 1.97
CA VAL A 79 -0.61 17.50 3.40
C VAL A 79 0.87 17.36 3.79
N GLY A 80 1.69 16.71 2.97
CA GLY A 80 3.14 16.59 3.21
C GLY A 80 3.86 17.94 3.18
N ILE A 81 3.51 18.82 2.25
CA ILE A 81 4.06 20.19 2.19
C ILE A 81 3.62 21.00 3.41
N VAL A 82 2.33 20.95 3.77
CA VAL A 82 1.80 21.66 4.94
C VAL A 82 2.47 21.18 6.23
N LEU A 83 2.57 19.87 6.46
CA LEU A 83 3.26 19.34 7.64
C LEU A 83 4.76 19.65 7.65
N GLY A 84 5.41 19.61 6.49
CA GLY A 84 6.83 19.96 6.35
C GLY A 84 7.12 21.42 6.67
N ASN A 85 6.25 22.33 6.20
CA ASN A 85 6.44 23.78 6.37
C ASN A 85 5.89 24.30 7.71
N VAL A 86 4.74 23.82 8.17
CA VAL A 86 4.05 24.35 9.38
C VAL A 86 4.67 23.80 10.66
N PHE A 87 5.06 22.53 10.68
CA PHE A 87 5.63 21.89 11.88
C PHE A 87 7.17 21.92 11.93
N HIS A 88 7.84 22.49 10.92
CA HIS A 88 9.30 22.49 10.77
C HIS A 88 9.96 21.10 10.92
N TRP A 89 9.19 20.04 10.73
CA TRP A 89 9.64 18.66 10.91
C TRP A 89 10.50 18.13 9.75
N GLN A 90 10.81 18.98 8.75
CA GLN A 90 11.67 18.68 7.60
C GLN A 90 11.41 17.26 7.06
N VAL A 91 12.39 16.37 7.23
CA VAL A 91 12.36 14.98 6.75
C VAL A 91 11.25 14.16 7.42
N LYS A 92 11.02 14.34 8.72
CA LYS A 92 9.92 13.65 9.45
C LYS A 92 8.56 14.06 8.89
N GLY A 93 8.37 15.35 8.58
CA GLY A 93 7.11 15.86 8.03
C GLY A 93 6.78 15.26 6.66
N ILE A 94 7.79 15.16 5.79
CA ILE A 94 7.65 14.51 4.48
C ILE A 94 7.31 13.03 4.65
N TRP A 95 7.96 12.36 5.60
CA TRP A 95 7.73 10.94 5.87
C TRP A 95 6.32 10.66 6.42
N VAL A 96 5.83 11.49 7.35
CA VAL A 96 4.43 11.45 7.82
C VAL A 96 3.47 11.69 6.67
N GLY A 97 3.71 12.72 5.85
CA GLY A 97 2.85 13.05 4.72
C GLY A 97 2.75 11.92 3.70
N MET A 98 3.86 11.25 3.39
CA MET A 98 3.89 10.07 2.53
C MET A 98 3.07 8.92 3.12
N LEU A 99 3.26 8.62 4.40
CA LEU A 99 2.50 7.56 5.08
C LEU A 99 1.00 7.86 5.12
N PHE A 100 0.65 9.11 5.35
CA PHE A 100 -0.74 9.55 5.37
C PHE A 100 -1.39 9.44 3.98
N GLY A 101 -0.66 9.81 2.92
CA GLY A 101 -1.11 9.62 1.54
C GLY A 101 -1.38 8.15 1.21
N VAL A 102 -0.46 7.25 1.60
CA VAL A 102 -0.62 5.79 1.42
C VAL A 102 -1.79 5.24 2.26
N ALA A 103 -1.98 5.73 3.47
CA ALA A 103 -3.10 5.33 4.33
C ALA A 103 -4.44 5.74 3.73
N ILE A 104 -4.58 6.97 3.26
CA ILE A 104 -5.79 7.44 2.57
C ILE A 104 -6.05 6.62 1.31
N GLN A 105 -5.03 6.43 0.48
CA GLN A 105 -5.13 5.60 -0.72
C GLN A 105 -5.66 4.20 -0.37
N THR A 106 -5.12 3.58 0.68
CA THR A 106 -5.52 2.26 1.18
C THR A 106 -7.00 2.24 1.61
N ILE A 107 -7.44 3.25 2.35
CA ILE A 107 -8.83 3.39 2.80
C ILE A 107 -9.77 3.56 1.61
N VAL A 108 -9.43 4.43 0.64
CA VAL A 108 -10.24 4.64 -0.56
C VAL A 108 -10.37 3.35 -1.36
N LEU A 109 -9.29 2.60 -1.53
CA LEU A 109 -9.34 1.32 -2.23
C LEU A 109 -10.18 0.27 -1.49
N LEU A 110 -10.09 0.23 -0.16
CA LEU A 110 -10.93 -0.61 0.70
C LEU A 110 -12.41 -0.27 0.54
N ILE A 111 -12.75 1.03 0.47
CA ILE A 111 -14.12 1.49 0.24
C ILE A 111 -14.60 1.06 -1.15
N ILE A 112 -13.78 1.24 -2.20
CA ILE A 112 -14.12 0.79 -3.55
C ILE A 112 -14.33 -0.73 -3.56
N CYS A 113 -13.41 -1.49 -2.96
CA CYS A 113 -13.50 -2.93 -2.80
C CYS A 113 -14.80 -3.36 -2.11
N TYR A 114 -15.20 -2.66 -1.05
CA TYR A 114 -16.44 -2.93 -0.32
C TYR A 114 -17.71 -2.52 -1.07
N LYS A 115 -17.68 -1.40 -1.80
CA LYS A 115 -18.82 -0.91 -2.58
C LYS A 115 -18.98 -1.63 -3.91
N THR A 116 -17.96 -2.36 -4.38
CA THR A 116 -18.06 -3.03 -5.66
C THR A 116 -18.87 -4.31 -5.54
N ASP A 117 -19.79 -4.49 -6.47
CA ASP A 117 -20.59 -5.70 -6.59
C ASP A 117 -19.72 -6.86 -7.09
N TRP A 118 -19.39 -7.76 -6.17
CA TRP A 118 -18.53 -8.91 -6.44
C TRP A 118 -19.22 -9.93 -7.35
N ASP A 119 -20.55 -10.00 -7.35
CA ASP A 119 -21.29 -10.93 -8.20
C ASP A 119 -21.17 -10.53 -9.68
N GLU A 120 -21.28 -9.24 -9.99
CA GLU A 120 -21.06 -8.71 -11.34
C GLU A 120 -19.62 -8.95 -11.82
N GLN A 121 -18.66 -8.82 -10.91
CA GLN A 121 -17.24 -9.03 -11.19
C GLN A 121 -16.90 -10.48 -11.47
N VAL A 122 -17.46 -11.41 -10.69
CA VAL A 122 -17.34 -12.84 -10.95
C VAL A 122 -17.98 -13.18 -12.29
N LEU A 123 -19.11 -12.55 -12.64
CA LEU A 123 -19.76 -12.74 -13.95
C LEU A 123 -18.87 -12.26 -15.11
N LYS A 124 -18.25 -11.09 -14.98
CA LYS A 124 -17.29 -10.55 -15.97
C LYS A 124 -16.04 -11.44 -16.09
N ALA A 125 -15.50 -11.92 -14.98
CA ALA A 125 -14.37 -12.84 -14.96
C ALA A 125 -14.72 -14.19 -15.63
N ARG A 126 -15.90 -14.75 -15.32
CA ARG A 126 -16.42 -15.97 -15.94
C ARG A 126 -16.64 -15.80 -17.45
N ASN A 127 -17.19 -14.67 -17.88
CA ASN A 127 -17.33 -14.36 -19.30
C ASN A 127 -15.97 -14.24 -20.01
N ARG A 128 -14.95 -13.69 -19.33
CA ARG A 128 -13.59 -13.64 -19.85
C ARG A 128 -13.04 -15.06 -20.06
N VAL A 129 -13.13 -15.94 -19.07
CA VAL A 129 -12.69 -17.34 -19.16
C VAL A 129 -13.46 -18.12 -20.23
N ASN A 130 -14.80 -17.98 -20.28
CA ASN A 130 -15.63 -18.63 -21.29
C ASN A 130 -15.29 -18.20 -22.71
N ARG A 131 -14.88 -16.94 -22.92
CA ARG A 131 -14.41 -16.47 -24.23
C ARG A 131 -13.13 -17.19 -24.65
N TRP A 132 -12.17 -17.38 -23.74
CA TRP A 132 -10.95 -18.15 -24.02
C TRP A 132 -11.24 -19.64 -24.24
N SER A 133 -12.13 -20.24 -23.44
CA SER A 133 -12.54 -21.63 -23.61
C SER A 133 -13.25 -21.89 -24.95
N LYS A 134 -13.99 -20.89 -25.49
CA LYS A 134 -14.63 -20.99 -26.81
C LYS A 134 -13.68 -20.77 -27.99
N VAL A 135 -12.49 -20.21 -27.77
CA VAL A 135 -11.44 -20.07 -28.81
C VAL A 135 -10.64 -21.38 -28.95
N GLU A 136 -10.67 -22.25 -27.93
CA GLU A 136 -10.02 -23.56 -27.91
C GLU A 136 -10.95 -24.74 -28.30
N PRO A 137 -11.63 -24.73 -29.48
CA PRO A 137 -12.05 -26.03 -30.04
C PRO A 137 -11.84 -26.19 -31.56
N ASP A 138 -10.82 -25.60 -32.19
CA ASP A 138 -10.63 -25.84 -33.65
C ASP A 138 -9.18 -25.95 -34.16
N HIS A 139 -8.19 -26.20 -33.28
CA HIS A 139 -6.81 -26.48 -33.72
C HIS A 139 -6.43 -27.97 -33.67
N ASN A 140 -7.40 -28.89 -33.63
CA ASN A 140 -7.14 -30.34 -33.65
C ASN A 140 -8.06 -31.13 -34.60
N LYS A 141 -8.48 -30.51 -35.71
CA LYS A 141 -9.22 -31.18 -36.79
C LYS A 141 -8.72 -30.71 -38.16
N SER A 142 -7.43 -30.88 -38.43
CA SER A 142 -6.92 -30.74 -39.81
C SER A 142 -5.66 -31.55 -40.06
N ASP A 143 -5.54 -32.74 -39.45
CA ASP A 143 -4.55 -33.75 -39.83
C ASP A 143 -5.20 -35.14 -39.75
N ASN A 144 -5.97 -35.49 -40.79
CA ASN A 144 -6.35 -36.86 -41.14
C ASN A 144 -6.69 -36.92 -42.64
#